data_AF-A0A0F8WTR9-F1
#
_entry.id   AF-A0A0F8WTR9-F1
#
_cell.length_a   1.000
_cell.length_b   1.000
_cell.length_c   1.000
_cell.angle_alpha   90.00
_cell.angle_beta   90.00
_cell.angle_gamma   90.00
#
_symmetry.space_group_name_H-M   'P 1'
#
loop_
_entity.id
_entity.type
_entity.pdbx_description
1 polymer ?
#
loop_
_entity_poly.entity_id
_entity_poly.type
_entity_poly.pdbx_seq_one_letter_code
_entity_poly.pdbx_strand_id
1 'polypeptide(L)'
;MDKDLVPHEAIVESIIPMIKGDSRKHIYLTHRAAGFTKAESSALSEIPKDTLHRWRIEDEDFAFWDGIGISTLRHQYNDRLMLVKYTRVMNLVLEHNLKLAYKAVTNPSELTKEEKTEWRKLIQAASPQQFKTMKEVNENSQDDRRTAKDLLDALNRRPKVIDDEGVSPTVLEEQNQP
;
A
#
# COMPACT_ATOMS: atom_id res chain seq x y z
N MET A 1 3.32 -14.26 -13.77
CA MET A 1 4.02 -13.02 -14.16
C MET A 1 3.63 -12.00 -13.11
N ASP A 2 4.35 -12.00 -11.98
CA ASP A 2 4.01 -11.17 -10.81
C ASP A 2 4.35 -9.72 -11.11
N LYS A 3 3.31 -8.90 -11.35
CA LYS A 3 3.42 -7.48 -11.71
C LYS A 3 3.18 -6.50 -10.54
N ASP A 4 3.07 -7.00 -9.31
CA ASP A 4 2.79 -6.17 -8.12
C ASP A 4 3.96 -6.12 -7.11
N LEU A 5 5.19 -6.18 -7.63
CA LEU A 5 6.37 -5.80 -6.87
C LEU A 5 6.62 -4.35 -7.21
N VAL A 6 6.59 -3.44 -6.23
CA VAL A 6 7.21 -2.12 -6.42
C VAL A 6 8.61 -2.42 -6.94
N PRO A 7 8.94 -2.04 -8.20
CA PRO A 7 10.22 -2.41 -8.77
C PRO A 7 11.29 -1.85 -7.86
N HIS A 8 12.36 -2.63 -7.62
CA HIS A 8 13.52 -2.11 -6.91
C HIS A 8 13.98 -0.78 -7.54
N GLU A 9 13.82 -0.65 -8.86
CA GLU A 9 14.01 0.60 -9.60
C GLU A 9 13.15 1.75 -9.07
N ALA A 10 11.84 1.58 -8.88
CA ALA A 10 10.93 2.64 -8.39
C ALA A 10 11.26 3.10 -6.97
N ILE A 11 11.78 2.22 -6.12
CA ILE A 11 12.28 2.59 -4.79
C ILE A 11 13.50 3.49 -4.93
N VAL A 12 14.45 3.12 -5.78
CA VAL A 12 15.69 3.87 -5.95
C VAL A 12 15.43 5.21 -6.63
N GLU A 13 14.62 5.24 -7.69
CA GLU A 13 14.26 6.46 -8.42
C GLU A 13 13.66 7.53 -7.48
N SER A 14 12.91 7.11 -6.45
CA SER A 14 12.33 8.02 -5.45
C SER A 14 13.35 8.64 -4.49
N ILE A 15 14.58 8.13 -4.44
CA ILE A 15 15.64 8.52 -3.50
C ILE A 15 16.72 9.34 -4.20
N ILE A 16 16.97 9.07 -5.49
CA ILE A 16 18.01 9.78 -6.22
C ILE A 16 17.60 11.25 -6.39
N PRO A 17 18.49 12.20 -6.00
CA PRO A 17 18.23 13.62 -6.18
C PRO A 17 17.98 13.98 -7.64
N MET A 18 17.18 15.02 -7.86
CA MET A 18 16.99 15.58 -9.18
C MET A 18 18.25 16.31 -9.62
N ILE A 19 19.09 15.63 -10.41
CA ILE A 19 20.29 16.22 -11.01
C ILE A 19 19.92 16.89 -12.33
N LYS A 20 20.45 18.10 -12.54
CA LYS A 20 20.15 18.89 -13.73
C LYS A 20 20.71 18.24 -15.00
N GLY A 21 19.96 18.43 -16.09
CA GLY A 21 20.37 18.03 -17.44
C GLY A 21 19.90 16.64 -17.82
N ASP A 22 20.85 15.74 -18.10
CA ASP A 22 20.60 14.44 -18.73
C ASP A 22 19.95 13.43 -17.77
N SER A 23 18.77 12.91 -18.14
CA SER A 23 18.03 11.90 -17.36
C SER A 23 18.81 10.61 -17.14
N ARG A 24 19.78 10.29 -18.01
CA ARG A 24 20.65 9.12 -17.87
C ARG A 24 21.55 9.20 -16.63
N LYS A 25 21.83 10.40 -16.10
CA LYS A 25 22.52 10.56 -14.81
C LYS A 25 21.75 9.94 -13.66
N HIS A 26 20.44 10.08 -13.67
CA HIS A 26 19.55 9.54 -12.64
C HIS A 26 19.52 8.01 -12.67
N ILE A 27 19.40 7.42 -13.86
CA ILE A 27 19.46 5.96 -14.07
C ILE A 27 20.82 5.39 -13.62
N TYR A 28 21.90 6.07 -13.99
CA TYR A 28 23.25 5.68 -13.57
C TYR A 28 23.40 5.67 -12.05
N LEU A 29 22.99 6.75 -11.38
CA LEU A 29 23.08 6.86 -9.93
C LEU A 29 22.15 5.86 -9.23
N THR A 30 21.03 5.49 -9.86
CA THR A 30 20.14 4.44 -9.38
C THR A 30 20.88 3.11 -9.26
N HIS A 31 21.58 2.68 -10.31
CA HIS A 31 22.41 1.49 -10.24
C HIS A 31 23.55 1.63 -9.20
N ARG A 32 24.17 2.80 -9.10
CA ARG A 32 25.23 3.02 -8.11
C ARG A 32 24.73 2.93 -6.67
N ALA A 33 23.54 3.44 -6.39
CA ALA A 33 22.86 3.38 -5.10
C ALA A 33 22.41 1.95 -4.76
N ALA A 34 22.03 1.16 -5.78
CA ALA A 34 21.74 -0.27 -5.63
C ALA A 34 22.98 -1.14 -5.34
N GLY A 35 24.19 -0.57 -5.40
CA GLY A 35 25.43 -1.24 -5.01
C GLY A 35 26.36 -1.61 -6.17
N PHE A 36 25.93 -1.41 -7.42
CA PHE A 36 26.74 -1.69 -8.60
C PHE A 36 28.01 -0.81 -8.65
N THR A 37 29.06 -1.34 -9.28
CA THR A 37 30.30 -0.61 -9.53
C THR A 37 30.12 0.45 -10.62
N LYS A 38 31.09 1.37 -10.74
CA LYS A 38 31.07 2.40 -11.80
C LYS A 38 30.90 1.80 -13.19
N ALA A 39 31.60 0.70 -13.46
CA ALA A 39 31.62 0.03 -14.75
C ALA A 39 30.28 -0.65 -15.06
N GLU A 40 29.73 -1.39 -14.09
CA GLU A 40 28.43 -2.05 -14.23
C GLU A 40 27.32 -1.03 -14.43
N SER A 41 27.27 0.03 -13.61
CA SER A 41 26.26 1.08 -13.77
C SER A 41 26.35 1.79 -15.12
N SER A 42 27.57 2.01 -15.62
CA SER A 42 27.79 2.60 -16.95
C SER A 42 27.29 1.70 -18.06
N ALA A 43 27.52 0.39 -17.95
CA ALA A 43 27.05 -0.60 -18.91
C ALA A 43 25.52 -0.74 -18.90
N LEU A 44 24.92 -0.83 -17.71
CA LEU A 44 23.46 -0.94 -17.53
C LEU A 44 22.70 0.31 -18.00
N SER A 45 23.32 1.49 -17.88
CA SER A 45 22.73 2.75 -18.32
C SER A 45 23.10 3.14 -19.75
N GLU A 46 23.88 2.30 -20.45
CA GLU A 46 24.38 2.56 -21.81
C GLU A 46 25.15 3.88 -21.94
N ILE A 47 25.93 4.24 -20.92
CA ILE A 47 26.71 5.48 -20.88
C ILE A 47 28.17 5.20 -21.28
N PRO A 48 28.71 5.87 -22.30
CA PRO A 48 30.13 5.80 -22.62
C PRO A 48 31.01 6.37 -21.50
N LYS A 49 32.19 5.77 -21.29
CA LYS A 49 33.15 6.21 -20.24
C LYS A 49 33.53 7.68 -20.37
N ASP A 50 33.70 8.18 -21.59
CA ASP A 50 34.06 9.58 -21.84
C ASP A 50 32.94 10.55 -21.43
N THR A 51 31.68 10.14 -21.61
CA THR A 51 30.52 10.92 -21.17
C THR A 51 30.46 10.97 -19.64
N LEU A 52 30.71 9.84 -18.98
CA LEU A 52 30.76 9.78 -17.51
C LEU A 52 31.91 10.64 -16.96
N HIS A 53 33.08 10.60 -17.59
CA HIS A 53 34.22 11.43 -17.21
C HIS A 53 33.89 12.91 -17.33
N ARG A 54 33.30 13.32 -18.46
CA ARG A 54 32.86 14.69 -18.70
C ARG A 54 31.86 15.17 -17.64
N TRP A 55 30.83 14.39 -17.34
CA TRP A 55 29.85 14.77 -16.31
C TRP A 55 30.47 14.95 -14.92
N ARG A 56 31.49 14.16 -14.56
CA ARG A 56 32.18 14.32 -13.27
C ARG A 56 33.06 15.57 -13.19
N ILE A 57 33.39 16.18 -14.32
CA ILE A 57 34.15 17.43 -14.39
C ILE A 57 33.19 18.63 -14.46
N GLU A 58 32.16 18.52 -15.29
CA GLU A 58 31.26 19.64 -15.62
C GLU A 58 30.11 19.82 -14.62
N ASP A 59 29.73 18.76 -13.89
CA ASP A 59 28.60 18.75 -12.97
C ASP A 59 29.05 18.35 -11.56
N GLU A 60 29.22 19.36 -10.70
CA GLU A 60 29.65 19.20 -9.31
C GLU A 60 28.67 18.36 -8.49
N ASP A 61 27.36 18.52 -8.72
CA ASP A 61 26.32 17.75 -8.02
C ASP A 61 26.44 16.26 -8.40
N PHE A 62 26.57 15.97 -9.69
CA PHE A 62 26.80 14.60 -10.17
C PHE A 62 28.11 14.02 -9.62
N ALA A 63 29.19 14.79 -9.62
CA ALA A 63 30.48 14.36 -9.09
C ALA A 63 30.41 14.03 -7.59
N PHE A 64 29.67 14.83 -6.82
CA PHE A 64 29.42 14.58 -5.40
C PHE A 64 28.67 13.26 -5.18
N TRP A 65 27.52 13.08 -5.85
CA TRP A 65 26.68 11.89 -5.67
C TRP A 65 27.32 10.61 -6.22
N ASP A 66 28.13 10.70 -7.27
CA ASP A 66 28.93 9.58 -7.80
C ASP A 66 30.18 9.24 -6.94
N GLY A 67 30.59 10.20 -6.11
CA GLY A 67 31.75 10.15 -5.24
C GLY A 67 31.37 9.96 -3.78
N ILE A 68 31.52 11.01 -2.98
CA ILE A 68 31.38 10.98 -1.52
C ILE A 68 29.93 10.73 -1.10
N GLY A 69 28.96 11.29 -1.83
CA GLY A 69 27.53 11.17 -1.54
C GLY A 69 26.94 9.78 -1.80
N ILE A 70 27.68 8.86 -2.43
CA ILE A 70 27.13 7.55 -2.80
C ILE A 70 26.80 6.66 -1.59
N SER A 71 27.52 6.83 -0.48
CA SER A 71 27.26 6.10 0.76
C SER A 71 25.90 6.47 1.35
N THR A 72 25.54 7.76 1.31
CA THR A 72 24.23 8.26 1.72
C THR A 72 23.12 7.68 0.86
N LEU A 73 23.28 7.66 -0.46
CA LEU A 73 22.28 7.08 -1.37
C LEU A 73 22.10 5.58 -1.12
N ARG A 74 23.19 4.84 -0.89
CA ARG A 74 23.15 3.41 -0.55
C ARG A 74 22.43 3.16 0.78
N HIS A 75 22.67 3.99 1.78
CA HIS A 75 22.01 3.87 3.08
C HIS A 75 20.50 4.11 2.95
N GLN A 76 20.11 5.21 2.31
CA GLN A 76 18.70 5.53 2.06
C GLN A 76 17.99 4.44 1.24
N TYR A 77 18.66 3.89 0.21
CA TYR A 77 18.14 2.77 -0.55
C TYR A 77 17.90 1.55 0.32
N ASN A 78 18.87 1.16 1.14
CA ASN A 78 18.74 0.01 2.02
C ASN A 78 17.62 0.19 3.04
N ASP A 79 17.49 1.35 3.66
CA ASP A 79 16.44 1.64 4.63
C ASP A 79 15.06 1.54 3.99
N ARG A 80 14.91 2.12 2.79
CA ARG A 80 13.63 2.08 2.06
C ARG A 80 13.31 0.67 1.59
N LEU A 81 14.32 -0.08 1.13
CA LEU A 81 14.15 -1.47 0.72
C LEU A 81 13.70 -2.34 1.90
N MET A 82 14.33 -2.16 3.07
CA MET A 82 13.96 -2.88 4.28
C MET A 82 12.55 -2.54 4.72
N LEU A 83 12.16 -1.27 4.65
CA LEU A 83 10.79 -0.84 4.95
C LEU A 83 9.78 -1.53 4.03
N VAL A 84 10.00 -1.51 2.71
CA VAL A 84 9.08 -2.16 1.75
C VAL A 84 8.97 -3.66 1.98
N LYS A 85 10.11 -4.34 2.21
CA LYS A 85 10.12 -5.77 2.53
C LYS A 85 9.38 -6.06 3.83
N TYR A 86 9.61 -5.27 4.87
CA TYR A 86 8.95 -5.43 6.15
C TYR A 86 7.44 -5.18 6.05
N THR A 87 7.01 -4.10 5.41
CA THR A 87 5.59 -3.80 5.17
C THR A 87 4.90 -4.93 4.42
N ARG A 88 5.56 -5.51 3.40
CA ARG A 88 5.00 -6.68 2.68
C ARG A 88 4.79 -7.87 3.60
N VAL A 89 5.80 -8.22 4.40
CA VAL A 89 5.69 -9.34 5.35
C VAL A 89 4.58 -9.08 6.37
N MET A 90 4.49 -7.87 6.89
CA MET A 90 3.43 -7.48 7.82
C MET A 90 2.03 -7.57 7.20
N ASN A 91 1.87 -7.14 5.94
CA ASN A 91 0.59 -7.27 5.23
C ASN A 91 0.18 -8.74 5.05
N LEU A 92 1.13 -9.61 4.70
CA LEU A 92 0.86 -11.06 4.58
C LEU A 92 0.46 -11.68 5.92
N VAL A 93 1.13 -11.29 7.01
CA VAL A 93 0.78 -11.72 8.37
C VAL A 93 -0.61 -11.23 8.75
N LEU A 94 -0.95 -9.97 8.46
CA LEU A 94 -2.27 -9.41 8.72
C LEU A 94 -3.36 -10.13 7.91
N GLU A 95 -3.12 -10.40 6.64
CA GLU A 95 -4.05 -11.14 5.78
C GLU A 95 -4.30 -12.56 6.31
N HIS A 96 -3.24 -13.27 6.70
CA HIS A 96 -3.35 -14.59 7.33
C HIS A 96 -4.17 -14.53 8.63
N ASN A 97 -3.85 -13.57 9.50
CA ASN A 97 -4.54 -13.41 10.78
C ASN A 97 -6.02 -13.05 10.59
N LEU A 98 -6.36 -12.20 9.61
CA LEU A 98 -7.74 -11.86 9.28
C LEU A 98 -8.51 -13.07 8.75
N LYS A 99 -7.90 -13.87 7.86
CA LYS A 99 -8.51 -15.12 7.37
C LYS A 99 -8.75 -16.11 8.50
N LEU A 100 -7.77 -16.28 9.39
CA LEU A 100 -7.88 -17.14 10.56
C LEU A 100 -8.99 -16.66 11.51
N ALA A 101 -9.04 -15.36 11.80
CA ALA A 101 -10.07 -14.77 12.65
C ALA A 101 -11.47 -14.94 12.04
N TYR A 102 -11.63 -14.70 10.74
CA TYR A 102 -12.88 -14.91 10.03
C TYR A 102 -13.33 -16.38 10.13
N LYS A 103 -12.44 -17.33 9.80
CA LYS A 103 -12.71 -18.77 9.90
C LYS A 103 -13.09 -19.17 11.32
N ALA A 104 -12.43 -18.61 12.34
CA ALA A 104 -12.72 -18.89 13.73
C ALA A 104 -14.09 -18.41 14.19
N VAL A 105 -14.59 -17.30 13.63
CA VAL A 105 -15.92 -16.76 13.93
C VAL A 105 -17.01 -17.49 13.15
N THR A 106 -16.80 -17.76 11.85
CA THR A 106 -17.83 -18.34 10.99
C THR A 106 -17.92 -19.86 11.11
N ASN A 107 -16.77 -20.55 11.10
CA ASN A 107 -16.66 -22.01 11.03
C ASN A 107 -15.66 -22.56 12.07
N PRO A 108 -15.91 -22.38 13.39
CA PRO A 108 -14.96 -22.77 14.45
C PRO A 108 -14.62 -24.27 14.47
N SER A 109 -15.52 -25.13 13.96
CA SER A 109 -15.30 -26.58 13.87
C SER A 109 -14.26 -26.98 12.81
N GLU A 110 -14.04 -26.14 11.80
CA GLU A 110 -13.12 -26.39 10.68
C GLU A 110 -11.68 -25.95 10.95
N LEU A 111 -11.43 -25.35 12.12
CA LEU A 111 -10.08 -24.96 12.53
C LEU A 111 -9.21 -26.19 12.84
N THR A 112 -8.02 -26.24 12.25
CA THR A 112 -7.00 -27.25 12.60
C THR A 112 -6.46 -27.05 14.00
N LYS A 113 -5.68 -28.01 14.52
CA LYS A 113 -5.09 -27.91 15.86
C LYS A 113 -4.07 -26.76 15.94
N GLU A 114 -3.35 -26.55 14.85
CA GLU A 114 -2.37 -25.49 14.65
C GLU A 114 -3.08 -24.13 14.62
N GLU A 115 -4.10 -23.98 13.78
CA GLU A 115 -4.92 -22.77 13.66
C GLU A 115 -5.60 -22.39 14.99
N LYS A 116 -6.10 -23.37 15.75
CA LYS A 116 -6.65 -23.14 17.10
C LYS A 116 -5.62 -22.61 18.08
N THR A 117 -4.36 -22.96 17.90
CA THR A 117 -3.25 -22.50 18.76
C THR A 117 -2.83 -21.09 18.35
N GLU A 118 -2.74 -20.81 17.06
CA GLU A 118 -2.51 -19.46 16.53
C GLU A 118 -3.63 -18.49 16.92
N TRP A 119 -4.88 -18.90 16.76
CA TRP A 119 -6.05 -18.12 17.16
C TRP A 119 -6.02 -17.78 18.65
N ARG A 120 -5.69 -18.73 19.52
CA ARG A 120 -5.53 -18.47 20.96
C ARG A 120 -4.44 -17.44 21.25
N LYS A 121 -3.32 -17.48 20.53
CA LYS A 121 -2.24 -16.49 20.68
C LYS A 121 -2.69 -15.10 20.22
N LEU A 122 -3.40 -15.01 19.10
CA LEU A 122 -3.98 -13.77 18.61
C LEU A 122 -4.96 -13.17 19.62
N ILE A 123 -5.82 -14.02 20.20
CA ILE A 123 -6.74 -13.62 21.26
C ILE A 123 -5.99 -13.10 22.50
N GLN A 124 -4.96 -13.81 22.94
CA GLN A 124 -4.19 -13.38 24.11
C GLN A 124 -3.44 -12.06 23.89
N ALA A 125 -3.07 -11.76 22.64
CA ALA A 125 -2.37 -10.54 22.27
C ALA A 125 -3.30 -9.34 22.04
N ALA A 126 -4.58 -9.55 21.75
CA ALA A 126 -5.52 -8.45 21.58
C ALA A 126 -5.93 -7.88 22.95
N SER A 127 -6.09 -6.56 23.02
CA SER A 127 -6.45 -5.90 24.26
C SER A 127 -7.83 -6.37 24.74
N PRO A 128 -8.12 -6.38 26.06
CA PRO A 128 -9.44 -6.74 26.58
C PRO A 128 -10.57 -5.92 25.96
N GLN A 129 -10.29 -4.67 25.56
CA GLN A 129 -11.23 -3.80 24.87
C GLN A 129 -11.53 -4.29 23.44
N GLN A 130 -10.52 -4.74 22.69
CA GLN A 130 -10.70 -5.32 21.36
C GLN A 130 -11.54 -6.61 21.42
N PHE A 131 -11.37 -7.41 22.48
CA PHE A 131 -12.21 -8.59 22.73
C PHE A 131 -13.67 -8.26 22.94
N LYS A 132 -13.94 -7.22 23.73
CA LYS A 132 -15.31 -6.78 24.00
C LYS A 132 -16.01 -6.34 22.70
N THR A 133 -15.34 -5.54 21.88
CA THR A 133 -15.88 -5.11 20.58
C THR A 133 -16.10 -6.28 19.61
N MET A 134 -15.16 -7.23 19.52
CA MET A 134 -15.33 -8.41 18.66
C MET A 134 -16.49 -9.31 19.12
N LYS A 135 -16.67 -9.45 20.44
CA LYS A 135 -17.77 -10.21 21.02
C LYS A 135 -19.13 -9.55 20.76
N GLU A 136 -19.22 -8.24 20.95
CA GLU A 136 -20.42 -7.45 20.66
C GLU A 136 -20.79 -7.52 19.16
N VAL A 137 -19.80 -7.42 18.25
CA VAL A 137 -20.03 -7.57 16.81
C VAL A 137 -20.51 -8.98 16.46
N ASN A 138 -19.96 -10.03 17.07
CA ASN A 138 -20.39 -11.41 16.82
C ASN A 138 -21.80 -11.70 17.39
N GLU A 139 -22.12 -11.18 18.57
CA GLU A 139 -23.46 -11.30 19.19
C GLU A 139 -24.51 -10.58 18.35
N ASN A 140 -24.21 -9.38 17.85
CA ASN A 140 -25.08 -8.66 16.92
C ASN A 140 -25.17 -9.36 15.54
N SER A 141 -24.07 -9.97 15.06
CA SER A 141 -24.06 -10.71 13.79
C SER A 141 -24.82 -12.04 13.85
N GLN A 142 -25.00 -12.62 15.05
CA GLN A 142 -25.83 -13.81 15.26
C GLN A 142 -27.32 -13.48 15.18
N ASP A 143 -27.72 -12.30 15.65
CA ASP A 143 -29.08 -11.76 15.42
C ASP A 143 -29.29 -11.39 13.94
N ASP A 144 -28.26 -10.85 13.27
CA ASP A 144 -28.36 -10.37 11.90
C ASP A 144 -28.41 -11.44 10.79
N ARG A 145 -28.17 -12.72 11.14
CA ARG A 145 -28.39 -13.84 10.20
C ARG A 145 -29.86 -14.05 9.84
N ARG A 146 -30.80 -13.51 10.64
CA ARG A 146 -32.23 -13.44 10.26
C ARG A 146 -32.52 -12.21 9.40
N THR A 147 -31.91 -11.07 9.70
CA THR A 147 -32.16 -9.79 9.01
C THR A 147 -31.60 -9.72 7.58
N ALA A 148 -30.46 -10.35 7.30
CA ALA A 148 -29.87 -10.30 5.95
C ALA A 148 -30.75 -10.95 4.87
N LYS A 149 -31.48 -12.03 5.21
CA LYS A 149 -32.42 -12.70 4.30
C LYS A 149 -33.71 -11.90 4.14
N ASP A 150 -34.22 -11.33 5.23
CA ASP A 150 -35.41 -10.47 5.21
C ASP A 150 -35.16 -9.15 4.47
N LEU A 151 -33.95 -8.59 4.55
CA LEU A 151 -33.52 -7.41 3.78
C LEU A 151 -33.35 -7.73 2.29
N LEU A 152 -32.83 -8.91 1.95
CA LEU A 152 -32.79 -9.38 0.55
C LEU A 152 -34.19 -9.63 -0.02
N ASP A 153 -35.09 -10.20 0.77
CA ASP A 153 -36.49 -10.43 0.38
C ASP A 153 -37.29 -9.12 0.29
N ALA A 154 -36.97 -8.12 1.12
CA ALA A 154 -37.54 -6.77 1.03
C ALA A 154 -37.02 -6.00 -0.20
N LEU A 155 -35.74 -6.14 -0.55
CA LEU A 155 -35.15 -5.57 -1.78
C LEU A 155 -35.67 -6.24 -3.06
N ASN A 156 -36.02 -7.52 -3.01
CA ASN A 156 -36.58 -8.26 -4.14
C ASN A 156 -38.09 -8.06 -4.33
N ARG A 157 -38.80 -7.47 -3.35
CA ARG A 157 -40.17 -6.99 -3.52
C ARG A 157 -40.16 -5.66 -4.27
N ARG A 158 -40.26 -5.73 -5.60
CA ARG A 158 -40.46 -4.52 -6.42
C ARG A 158 -41.66 -3.71 -5.89
N PRO A 159 -41.55 -2.39 -5.69
CA PRO A 159 -42.73 -1.56 -5.46
C PRO A 159 -43.62 -1.66 -6.71
N LYS A 160 -44.92 -1.87 -6.49
CA LYS A 160 -45.91 -1.67 -7.55
C LYS A 160 -45.83 -0.20 -7.96
N VAL A 161 -45.62 0.02 -9.26
CA VAL A 161 -45.77 1.32 -9.91
C VAL A 161 -47.15 1.86 -9.55
N ILE A 162 -47.19 3.06 -8.97
CA ILE A 162 -48.38 3.88 -8.93
C ILE A 162 -48.01 5.15 -9.70
N ASP A 163 -48.78 5.37 -10.75
CA ASP A 163 -48.65 6.44 -11.72
C ASP A 163 -48.97 7.82 -11.12
N ASP A 164 -48.17 8.80 -11.57
CA ASP A 164 -48.49 10.18 -11.96
C ASP A 164 -49.19 11.20 -11.02
N GLU A 165 -48.88 12.46 -11.33
CA GLU A 165 -49.55 13.73 -10.99
C GLU A 165 -49.20 14.49 -9.69
N GLY A 166 -48.59 15.67 -9.87
CA GLY A 166 -49.15 16.88 -9.26
C GLY A 166 -48.21 17.89 -8.57
N VAL A 167 -47.87 18.94 -9.33
CA VAL A 167 -47.64 20.34 -8.91
C VAL A 167 -46.19 20.78 -8.59
N SER A 168 -45.85 21.89 -9.25
CA SER A 168 -44.54 22.50 -9.54
C SER A 168 -44.23 23.75 -8.66
N PRO A 169 -43.03 24.37 -8.81
CA PRO A 169 -42.29 25.10 -7.79
C PRO A 169 -42.35 26.63 -7.90
N THR A 170 -42.00 27.37 -6.85
CA THR A 170 -41.48 28.77 -6.86
C THR A 170 -41.12 29.18 -5.41
N VAL A 171 -40.11 29.98 -5.02
CA VAL A 171 -39.44 31.15 -5.61
C VAL A 171 -38.01 31.27 -5.02
N LEU A 172 -37.04 31.62 -5.87
CA LEU A 172 -35.76 32.28 -5.54
C LEU A 172 -36.03 33.77 -5.35
N GLU A 173 -35.60 34.40 -4.26
CA GLU A 173 -35.19 35.81 -4.29
C GLU A 173 -34.49 36.26 -2.99
N GLU A 174 -33.32 36.88 -3.20
CA GLU A 174 -32.78 38.05 -2.51
C GLU A 174 -32.86 38.18 -0.98
N GLN A 175 -31.69 38.29 -0.35
CA GLN A 175 -31.35 39.51 0.39
C GLN A 175 -29.84 39.63 0.67
N ASN A 176 -29.23 40.56 -0.07
CA ASN A 176 -28.06 41.32 0.35
C ASN A 176 -28.41 42.19 1.56
N GLN A 177 -27.59 42.10 2.62
CA GLN A 177 -27.03 43.18 3.48
C GLN A 177 -27.94 44.27 4.10
N PRO A 178 -27.61 44.81 5.29
CA PRO A 178 -26.27 45.30 5.68
C PRO A 178 -25.59 44.57 6.85
#